data_AF-X1E7I8-F1
#
_entry.id   AF-X1E7I8-F1
#
_cell.length_a   1.000
_cell.length_b   1.000
_cell.length_c   1.000
_cell.angle_alpha   90.00
_cell.angle_beta   90.00
_cell.angle_gamma   90.00
#
_symmetry.space_group_name_H-M   'P 1'
#
loop_
_entity.id
_entity.type
_entity.pdbx_description
1 polymer ?
#
loop_
_entity_poly.entity_id
_entity_poly.type
_entity_poly.pdbx_seq_one_letter_code
_entity_poly.pdbx_strand_id
1 'polypeptide(L)'
;MKIQLTDESRVNPANSYGISKYSQELISLTLGKRDTVPTTCLRYSIVQGPRQSPYNLYSGALRAFALSLYFRRRPVIYEDGLQLRDYVNIEDVVRANLLALEDSRTDYQVYNVGGGKGYSVLELAEVVAGAFERDGDLKISGEFRYGDRRHIVSDITKLKTLGWEPTNSLEKSVDDYVSWLREEKIAKDITEFAQKQIGRIKLGQLFSLPEPEFRKLIKELENDSLFGELV
;
A
#
# COMPACT_ATOMS: atom_id res chain seq x y z
N MET A 1 -2.13 9.90 -23.26
CA MET A 1 -1.92 8.43 -23.27
C MET A 1 -3.16 7.77 -22.67
N LYS A 2 -3.77 6.76 -23.32
CA LYS A 2 -4.95 6.07 -22.76
C LYS A 2 -4.45 5.02 -21.77
N ILE A 3 -4.79 5.17 -20.49
CA ILE A 3 -4.41 4.21 -19.45
C ILE A 3 -5.22 2.94 -19.66
N GLN A 4 -4.56 1.78 -19.62
CA GLN A 4 -5.22 0.49 -19.62
C GLN A 4 -5.49 0.06 -18.18
N LEU A 5 -6.77 -0.07 -17.84
CA LEU A 5 -7.17 -0.67 -16.56
C LEU A 5 -6.84 -2.15 -16.55
N THR A 6 -6.51 -2.68 -15.37
CA THR A 6 -6.18 -4.10 -15.18
C THR A 6 -7.37 -4.83 -14.59
N ASP A 7 -8.03 -5.66 -15.38
CA ASP A 7 -9.09 -6.56 -14.94
C ASP A 7 -8.55 -7.82 -14.23
N GLU A 8 -9.44 -8.62 -13.64
CA GLU A 8 -9.08 -9.78 -12.84
C GLU A 8 -8.46 -10.93 -13.66
N SER A 9 -8.66 -10.97 -14.98
CA SER A 9 -8.13 -12.02 -15.86
C SER A 9 -6.62 -11.88 -16.09
N ARG A 10 -6.05 -10.70 -15.81
CA ARG A 10 -4.63 -10.40 -16.02
C ARG A 10 -3.84 -10.57 -14.73
N VAL A 11 -3.10 -11.67 -14.63
CA VAL A 11 -2.23 -11.94 -13.47
C VAL A 11 -0.78 -12.10 -13.92
N ASN A 12 0.10 -11.21 -13.45
CA ASN A 12 1.53 -11.26 -13.74
C ASN A 12 2.33 -10.67 -12.54
N PRO A 13 2.38 -11.37 -11.40
CA PRO A 13 3.00 -10.84 -10.19
C PRO A 13 4.50 -10.59 -10.40
N ALA A 14 4.95 -9.37 -10.12
CA ALA A 14 6.33 -8.92 -10.40
C ALA A 14 7.32 -9.19 -9.24
N ASN A 15 6.83 -9.64 -8.08
CA ASN A 15 7.65 -9.87 -6.89
C ASN A 15 7.13 -11.05 -6.06
N SER A 16 7.94 -11.50 -5.10
CA SER A 16 7.62 -12.64 -4.23
C SER A 16 6.34 -12.47 -3.42
N TYR A 17 6.02 -11.25 -2.99
CA TYR A 17 4.75 -10.93 -2.32
C TYR A 17 3.56 -11.15 -3.25
N GLY A 18 3.61 -10.64 -4.48
CA GLY A 18 2.55 -10.83 -5.46
C GLY A 18 2.37 -12.30 -5.83
N ILE A 19 3.47 -13.05 -5.95
CA ILE A 19 3.43 -14.50 -6.19
C ILE A 19 2.74 -15.21 -5.03
N SER A 20 3.11 -14.90 -3.78
CA SER A 20 2.50 -15.55 -2.62
C SER A 20 1.01 -15.26 -2.49
N LYS A 21 0.57 -14.02 -2.79
CA LYS A 21 -0.84 -13.65 -2.80
C LYS A 21 -1.63 -14.33 -3.91
N TYR A 22 -1.05 -14.46 -5.10
CA TYR A 22 -1.71 -15.19 -6.17
C TYR A 22 -1.81 -16.70 -5.85
N SER A 23 -0.77 -17.29 -5.26
CA SER A 23 -0.83 -18.67 -4.76
C SER A 23 -1.94 -18.86 -3.72
N GLN A 24 -2.09 -17.91 -2.77
CA GLN A 24 -3.19 -17.93 -1.79
C GLN A 24 -4.56 -17.90 -2.48
N GLU A 25 -4.75 -17.02 -3.46
CA GLU A 25 -5.99 -16.94 -4.24
C GLU A 25 -6.35 -18.27 -4.91
N LEU A 26 -5.38 -18.88 -5.62
CA LEU A 26 -5.58 -20.16 -6.30
C LEU A 26 -5.95 -21.28 -5.32
N ILE A 27 -5.24 -21.37 -4.19
CA ILE A 27 -5.48 -22.37 -3.16
C ILE A 27 -6.87 -22.18 -2.55
N SER A 28 -7.21 -20.95 -2.12
CA SER A 28 -8.49 -20.63 -1.48
C SER A 28 -9.67 -20.96 -2.38
N LEU A 29 -9.65 -20.52 -3.64
CA LEU A 29 -10.77 -20.79 -4.56
C LEU A 29 -10.89 -22.27 -4.91
N THR A 30 -9.77 -22.98 -5.05
CA THR A 30 -9.78 -24.42 -5.37
C THR A 30 -10.34 -25.23 -4.21
N LEU A 31 -9.86 -24.97 -2.98
CA LEU A 31 -10.33 -25.66 -1.78
C LEU A 31 -11.77 -25.31 -1.46
N GLY A 32 -12.14 -24.03 -1.55
CA GLY A 32 -13.52 -23.57 -1.34
C GLY A 32 -14.50 -24.29 -2.25
N LYS A 33 -14.19 -24.42 -3.55
CA LYS A 33 -15.03 -25.17 -4.50
C LYS A 33 -15.09 -26.66 -4.18
N ARG A 34 -13.94 -27.26 -3.85
CA ARG A 34 -13.85 -28.70 -3.53
C ARG A 34 -14.66 -29.07 -2.29
N ASP A 35 -14.57 -28.24 -1.25
CA ASP A 35 -15.14 -28.52 0.07
C ASP A 35 -16.52 -27.84 0.25
N THR A 36 -17.06 -27.21 -0.81
CA THR A 36 -18.35 -26.49 -0.82
C THR A 36 -18.44 -25.39 0.24
N VAL A 37 -17.32 -24.68 0.47
CA VAL A 37 -17.24 -23.53 1.38
C VAL A 37 -17.22 -22.24 0.56
N PRO A 38 -18.27 -21.41 0.60
CA PRO A 38 -18.30 -20.11 -0.08
C PRO A 38 -17.01 -19.32 0.15
N THR A 39 -16.34 -18.94 -0.93
CA THR A 39 -15.01 -18.32 -0.87
C THR A 39 -14.89 -17.21 -1.89
N THR A 40 -14.62 -15.99 -1.45
CA THR A 40 -14.44 -14.82 -2.33
C THR A 40 -13.04 -14.27 -2.14
N CYS A 41 -12.35 -13.95 -3.23
CA CYS A 41 -11.04 -13.31 -3.18
C CYS A 41 -11.12 -11.85 -3.62
N LEU A 42 -10.68 -10.94 -2.75
CA LEU A 42 -10.65 -9.52 -3.03
C LEU A 42 -9.21 -9.05 -3.24
N ARG A 43 -8.93 -8.44 -4.39
CA ARG A 43 -7.64 -7.85 -4.75
C ARG A 43 -7.69 -6.36 -4.50
N TYR A 44 -7.18 -5.94 -3.35
CA TYR A 44 -7.15 -4.51 -3.01
C TYR A 44 -6.11 -3.77 -3.85
N SER A 45 -6.47 -2.58 -4.33
CA SER A 45 -5.48 -1.59 -4.78
C SER A 45 -4.77 -0.98 -3.56
N ILE A 46 -4.25 0.24 -3.68
CA ILE A 46 -3.53 0.86 -2.57
C ILE A 46 -4.53 1.44 -1.57
N VAL A 47 -4.76 0.67 -0.50
CA VAL A 47 -5.66 1.08 0.58
C VAL A 47 -5.08 2.25 1.37
N GLN A 48 -5.89 3.29 1.55
CA GLN A 48 -5.57 4.51 2.27
C GLN A 48 -6.59 4.79 3.36
N GLY A 49 -6.15 5.38 4.47
CA GLY A 49 -7.05 5.81 5.54
C GLY A 49 -6.45 5.64 6.94
N PRO A 50 -7.21 6.02 7.97
CA PRO A 50 -6.77 6.01 9.36
C PRO A 50 -6.38 4.61 9.83
N ARG A 51 -5.55 4.54 10.89
CA ARG A 51 -5.00 3.30 11.47
C ARG A 51 -3.96 2.58 10.61
N GLN A 52 -3.59 3.11 9.45
CA GLN A 52 -2.40 2.65 8.75
C GLN A 52 -1.16 2.96 9.61
N SER A 53 -0.48 1.91 10.07
CA SER A 53 0.63 2.01 11.02
C SER A 53 1.70 3.02 10.55
N PRO A 54 2.06 4.01 11.38
CA PRO A 54 3.16 4.93 11.08
C PRO A 54 4.54 4.25 11.21
N TYR A 55 4.61 3.07 11.83
CA TYR A 55 5.86 2.35 12.13
C TYR A 55 6.29 1.38 11.03
N ASN A 56 5.36 0.88 10.22
CA ASN A 56 5.67 -0.12 9.20
C ASN A 56 6.44 0.50 8.03
N LEU A 57 7.71 0.14 7.86
CA LEU A 57 8.58 0.70 6.81
C LEU A 57 8.18 0.32 5.39
N TYR A 58 7.38 -0.74 5.23
CA TYR A 58 6.84 -1.17 3.94
C TYR A 58 5.52 -0.46 3.56
N SER A 59 4.97 0.37 4.45
CA SER A 59 3.67 1.01 4.20
C SER A 59 3.80 2.25 3.33
N GLY A 60 2.80 2.41 2.45
CA GLY A 60 2.86 3.12 1.16
C GLY A 60 3.10 4.64 1.19
N ALA A 61 2.97 5.24 0.01
CA ALA A 61 3.36 6.63 -0.24
C ALA A 61 2.65 7.66 0.67
N LEU A 62 1.36 7.46 0.99
CA LEU A 62 0.60 8.35 1.90
C LEU A 62 1.31 8.49 3.25
N ARG A 63 1.58 7.38 3.94
CA ARG A 63 2.32 7.41 5.20
C ARG A 63 3.67 8.10 5.03
N ALA A 64 4.45 7.71 4.03
CA ALA A 64 5.80 8.24 3.85
C ALA A 64 5.79 9.77 3.70
N PHE A 65 4.85 10.30 2.92
CA PHE A 65 4.69 11.74 2.73
C PHE A 65 4.17 12.42 3.99
N ALA A 66 3.12 11.88 4.60
CA ALA A 66 2.52 12.44 5.80
C ALA A 66 3.52 12.50 6.98
N LEU A 67 4.30 11.44 7.21
CA LEU A 67 5.33 11.45 8.25
C LEU A 67 6.46 12.43 7.93
N SER A 68 6.86 12.54 6.66
CA SER A 68 7.88 13.53 6.28
C SER A 68 7.41 14.93 6.67
N LEU A 69 6.18 15.29 6.28
CA LEU A 69 5.60 16.60 6.58
C LEU A 69 5.33 16.82 8.07
N TYR A 70 4.85 15.79 8.77
CA TYR A 70 4.66 15.79 10.23
C TYR A 70 5.95 16.16 10.97
N PHE A 71 7.08 15.61 10.52
CA PHE A 71 8.41 15.92 11.06
C PHE A 71 9.11 17.12 10.38
N ARG A 72 8.37 17.92 9.62
CA ARG A 72 8.88 19.11 8.91
C ARG A 72 10.03 18.80 7.95
N ARG A 73 9.94 17.69 7.23
CA ARG A 73 10.88 17.24 6.20
C ARG A 73 10.17 17.16 4.85
N ARG A 74 10.96 17.31 3.78
CA ARG A 74 10.49 17.19 2.40
C ARG A 74 10.15 15.74 2.04
N PRO A 75 8.91 15.43 1.63
CA PRO A 75 8.60 14.15 0.98
C PRO A 75 9.50 13.90 -0.23
N VAL A 76 10.00 12.68 -0.37
CA VAL A 76 10.81 12.26 -1.52
C VAL A 76 9.93 11.51 -2.51
N ILE A 77 9.85 12.03 -3.73
CA ILE A 77 9.10 11.47 -4.85
C ILE A 77 10.10 10.81 -5.80
N TYR A 78 9.88 9.54 -6.10
CA TYR A 78 10.73 8.75 -7.00
C TYR A 78 10.37 9.00 -8.47
N GLU A 79 11.31 8.70 -9.36
CA GLU A 79 11.32 8.98 -10.79
C GLU A 79 10.97 10.45 -11.05
N ASP A 80 9.86 10.70 -11.76
CA ASP A 80 9.32 12.02 -12.08
C ASP A 80 8.00 12.31 -11.34
N GLY A 81 7.54 11.40 -10.46
CA GLY A 81 6.27 11.52 -9.76
C GLY A 81 5.03 11.25 -10.63
N LEU A 82 5.19 10.98 -11.93
CA LEU A 82 4.09 10.77 -12.88
C LEU A 82 3.65 9.31 -12.94
N GLN A 83 4.16 8.45 -12.05
CA GLN A 83 3.66 7.08 -11.91
C GLN A 83 2.19 7.14 -11.49
N LEU A 84 1.35 6.33 -12.13
CA LEU A 84 -0.08 6.33 -11.85
C LEU A 84 -0.41 5.18 -10.92
N ARG A 85 -1.22 5.48 -9.90
CA ARG A 85 -1.61 4.57 -8.84
C ARG A 85 -3.11 4.69 -8.60
N ASP A 86 -3.73 3.55 -8.35
CA ASP A 86 -5.11 3.45 -7.88
C ASP A 86 -5.10 3.40 -6.35
N TYR A 87 -5.76 4.38 -5.74
CA TYR A 87 -5.96 4.49 -4.31
C TYR A 87 -7.41 4.23 -3.95
N VAL A 88 -7.65 3.46 -2.88
CA VAL A 88 -9.00 3.16 -2.38
C VAL A 88 -9.07 3.46 -0.89
N ASN A 89 -10.16 4.09 -0.44
CA ASN A 89 -10.35 4.39 0.97
C ASN A 89 -10.63 3.11 1.77
N ILE A 90 -10.17 3.05 3.01
CA ILE A 90 -10.40 1.92 3.92
C ILE A 90 -11.89 1.62 4.13
N GLU A 91 -12.75 2.64 4.21
CA GLU A 91 -14.20 2.45 4.35
C GLU A 91 -14.80 1.78 3.11
N ASP A 92 -14.30 2.09 1.91
CA ASP A 92 -14.73 1.46 0.65
C ASP A 92 -14.32 -0.01 0.61
N VAL A 93 -13.12 -0.33 1.13
CA VAL A 93 -12.65 -1.71 1.30
C VAL A 93 -13.52 -2.46 2.30
N VAL A 94 -13.89 -1.84 3.43
CA VAL A 94 -14.80 -2.44 4.41
C VAL A 94 -16.15 -2.75 3.76
N ARG A 95 -16.73 -1.81 3.00
CA ARG A 95 -17.98 -2.04 2.25
C ARG A 95 -17.85 -3.17 1.23
N ALA A 96 -16.71 -3.30 0.57
CA ALA A 96 -16.46 -4.42 -0.37
C ALA A 96 -16.44 -5.78 0.35
N ASN A 97 -15.85 -5.85 1.55
CA ASN A 97 -15.83 -7.07 2.35
C ASN A 97 -17.24 -7.44 2.83
N LEU A 98 -18.00 -6.47 3.36
CA LEU A 98 -19.38 -6.70 3.78
C LEU A 98 -20.24 -7.22 2.62
N LEU A 99 -20.14 -6.60 1.44
CA LEU A 99 -20.83 -7.09 0.26
C LEU A 99 -20.40 -8.51 -0.13
N ALA A 100 -19.10 -8.83 -0.07
CA ALA A 100 -18.61 -10.19 -0.36
C ALA A 100 -19.07 -11.24 0.67
N LEU A 101 -19.34 -10.84 1.91
CA LEU A 101 -19.86 -11.72 2.95
C LEU A 101 -21.37 -11.95 2.81
N GLU A 102 -22.11 -10.96 2.32
CA GLU A 102 -23.58 -10.97 2.30
C GLU A 102 -24.16 -11.41 0.94
N ASP A 103 -23.41 -11.28 -0.15
CA ASP A 103 -23.88 -11.56 -1.51
C ASP A 103 -23.27 -12.84 -2.08
N SER A 104 -24.09 -13.90 -2.16
CA SER A 104 -23.69 -15.21 -2.70
C SER A 104 -23.32 -15.18 -4.18
N ARG A 105 -23.62 -14.11 -4.92
CA ARG A 105 -23.10 -13.92 -6.30
C ARG A 105 -21.58 -13.79 -6.32
N THR A 106 -20.96 -13.47 -5.18
CA THR A 106 -19.50 -13.38 -5.04
C THR A 106 -18.82 -14.73 -4.85
N ASP A 107 -19.58 -15.77 -4.51
CA ASP A 107 -19.03 -17.08 -4.20
C ASP A 107 -18.14 -17.61 -5.33
N TYR A 108 -16.92 -17.99 -4.94
CA TYR A 108 -15.89 -18.55 -5.80
C TYR A 108 -15.39 -17.60 -6.89
N GLN A 109 -15.54 -16.30 -6.68
CA GLN A 109 -15.09 -15.25 -7.59
C GLN A 109 -13.91 -14.46 -7.03
N VAL A 110 -13.23 -13.79 -7.96
CA VAL A 110 -12.22 -12.77 -7.68
C VAL A 110 -12.78 -11.41 -8.06
N TYR A 111 -12.52 -10.39 -7.25
CA TYR A 111 -12.86 -9.00 -7.56
C TYR A 111 -11.70 -8.07 -7.25
N ASN A 112 -11.43 -7.13 -8.15
CA ASN A 112 -10.62 -5.96 -7.84
C ASN A 112 -11.41 -4.99 -6.98
N VAL A 113 -10.78 -4.50 -5.90
CA VAL A 113 -11.32 -3.45 -5.04
C VAL A 113 -10.36 -2.26 -5.12
N GLY A 114 -10.73 -1.26 -5.91
CA GLY A 114 -9.93 -0.06 -6.12
C GLY A 114 -10.78 1.19 -6.21
N GLY A 115 -10.14 2.36 -6.23
CA GLY A 115 -10.79 3.64 -6.49
C GLY A 115 -11.23 3.80 -7.94
N GLY A 116 -10.75 2.95 -8.87
CA GLY A 116 -11.16 2.97 -10.29
C GLY A 116 -10.68 4.19 -11.07
N LYS A 117 -9.84 5.04 -10.44
CA LYS A 117 -9.21 6.22 -11.02
C LYS A 117 -7.72 6.20 -10.67
N GLY A 118 -6.90 6.50 -11.67
CA GLY A 118 -5.45 6.68 -11.47
C GLY A 118 -5.13 8.10 -11.03
N TYR A 119 -4.30 8.22 -9.99
CA TYR A 119 -3.67 9.45 -9.55
C TYR A 119 -2.17 9.30 -9.67
N SER A 120 -1.48 10.38 -10.02
CA SER A 120 -0.03 10.42 -9.98
C SER A 120 0.48 10.42 -8.53
N VAL A 121 1.70 9.95 -8.33
CA VAL A 121 2.37 10.02 -7.02
C VAL A 121 2.56 11.50 -6.62
N LEU A 122 2.78 12.38 -7.61
CA LEU A 122 2.84 13.82 -7.39
C LEU A 122 1.50 14.39 -6.90
N GLU A 123 0.38 14.05 -7.53
CA GLU A 123 -0.97 14.46 -7.07
C GLU A 123 -1.22 14.00 -5.64
N LEU A 124 -0.88 12.76 -5.28
CA LEU A 124 -0.96 12.31 -3.88
C LEU A 124 -0.10 13.19 -2.97
N ALA A 125 1.15 13.47 -3.35
CA ALA A 125 2.06 14.27 -2.53
C ALA A 125 1.54 15.70 -2.31
N GLU A 126 0.94 16.31 -3.33
CA GLU A 126 0.31 17.63 -3.26
C GLU A 126 -0.90 17.63 -2.34
N VAL A 127 -1.80 16.65 -2.45
CA VAL A 127 -2.96 16.51 -1.54
C VAL A 127 -2.50 16.35 -0.08
N VAL A 128 -1.46 15.55 0.17
CA VAL A 128 -0.90 15.40 1.52
C VAL A 128 -0.23 16.69 2.00
N ALA A 129 0.50 17.41 1.14
CA ALA A 129 1.11 18.70 1.49
C ALA A 129 0.07 19.75 1.88
N GLY A 130 -1.05 19.81 1.14
CA GLY A 130 -2.18 20.69 1.44
C GLY A 130 -2.81 20.39 2.80
N ALA A 131 -3.00 19.11 3.13
CA ALA A 131 -3.52 18.70 4.44
C ALA A 131 -2.61 19.14 5.62
N PHE A 132 -1.32 19.38 5.38
CA PHE A 132 -0.35 19.89 6.36
C PHE A 132 -0.07 21.39 6.26
N GLU A 133 -0.75 22.12 5.36
CA GLU A 133 -0.51 23.54 5.07
C GLU A 133 0.95 23.81 4.67
N ARG A 134 1.53 22.92 3.86
CA ARG A 134 2.96 22.91 3.48
C ARG A 134 3.17 22.76 1.97
N ASP A 135 2.34 23.45 1.19
CA ASP A 135 2.39 23.39 -0.27
C ASP A 135 3.79 23.71 -0.82
N GLY A 136 4.25 22.89 -1.78
CA GLY A 136 5.49 23.14 -2.52
C GLY A 136 6.79 22.63 -1.89
N ASP A 137 6.79 22.05 -0.69
CA ASP A 137 8.00 21.49 -0.04
C ASP A 137 8.26 20.01 -0.43
N LEU A 138 8.18 19.70 -1.73
CA LEU A 138 8.35 18.34 -2.28
C LEU A 138 9.72 18.18 -2.95
N LYS A 139 10.32 16.98 -2.88
CA LYS A 139 11.59 16.67 -3.54
C LYS A 139 11.44 15.53 -4.55
N ILE A 140 11.57 15.83 -5.84
CA ILE A 140 11.71 14.81 -6.89
C ILE A 140 13.17 14.32 -6.89
N SER A 141 13.40 13.03 -6.66
CA SER A 141 14.76 12.48 -6.57
C SER A 141 15.35 12.06 -7.91
N GLY A 142 14.52 11.67 -8.88
CA GLY A 142 14.96 11.02 -10.12
C GLY A 142 15.40 9.56 -9.94
N GLU A 143 15.46 9.05 -8.70
CA GLU A 143 15.76 7.66 -8.40
C GLU A 143 14.56 6.76 -8.69
N PHE A 144 14.76 5.49 -9.01
CA PHE A 144 13.67 4.54 -9.27
C PHE A 144 13.79 3.30 -8.39
N ARG A 145 12.66 2.61 -8.20
CA ARG A 145 12.62 1.31 -7.53
C ARG A 145 12.57 0.21 -8.57
N TYR A 146 13.62 -0.61 -8.61
CA TYR A 146 13.66 -1.77 -9.52
C TYR A 146 12.48 -2.70 -9.23
N GLY A 147 11.73 -3.07 -10.28
CA GLY A 147 10.56 -3.94 -10.18
C GLY A 147 9.25 -3.24 -9.80
N ASP A 148 9.26 -1.92 -9.55
CA ASP A 148 8.01 -1.17 -9.40
C ASP A 148 7.35 -0.94 -10.77
N ARG A 149 6.03 -1.18 -10.86
CA ARG A 149 5.30 -0.93 -12.10
C ARG A 149 4.97 0.54 -12.20
N ARG A 150 5.25 1.14 -13.35
CA ARG A 150 5.06 2.58 -13.53
C ARG A 150 3.60 3.01 -13.46
N HIS A 151 2.67 2.26 -14.05
CA HIS A 151 1.23 2.54 -13.94
C HIS A 151 0.47 1.30 -13.51
N ILE A 152 -0.36 1.43 -12.48
CA ILE A 152 -1.27 0.38 -12.00
C ILE A 152 -2.60 1.05 -11.67
N VAL A 153 -3.65 0.70 -12.42
CA VAL A 153 -5.02 1.13 -12.13
C VAL A 153 -5.95 -0.07 -12.28
N SER A 154 -6.76 -0.35 -11.26
CA SER A 154 -7.64 -1.51 -11.25
C SER A 154 -8.87 -1.25 -12.12
N ASP A 155 -9.27 -2.24 -12.92
CA ASP A 155 -10.62 -2.27 -13.47
C ASP A 155 -11.57 -2.82 -12.39
N ILE A 156 -12.52 -2.00 -11.95
CA ILE A 156 -13.48 -2.35 -10.90
C ILE A 156 -14.86 -2.71 -11.48
N THR A 157 -15.01 -2.75 -12.81
CA THR A 157 -16.29 -2.94 -13.50
C THR A 157 -17.03 -4.18 -13.00
N LYS A 158 -16.32 -5.29 -12.76
CA LYS A 158 -16.90 -6.55 -12.28
C LYS A 158 -17.60 -6.36 -10.93
N LEU A 159 -16.95 -5.70 -9.98
CA LEU A 159 -17.52 -5.45 -8.64
C LEU A 159 -18.67 -4.41 -8.71
N LYS A 160 -18.58 -3.43 -9.63
CA LYS A 160 -19.67 -2.48 -9.91
C LYS A 160 -20.98 -3.14 -10.33
N THR A 161 -20.93 -4.27 -11.02
CA THR A 161 -22.15 -5.00 -11.40
C THR A 161 -22.96 -5.52 -10.21
N LEU A 162 -22.34 -5.60 -9.03
CA LEU A 162 -23.00 -6.02 -7.79
C LEU A 162 -23.54 -4.85 -6.96
N GLY A 163 -23.42 -3.61 -7.46
CA GLY A 163 -23.88 -2.41 -6.75
C GLY A 163 -22.82 -1.78 -5.83
N TRP A 164 -21.58 -2.26 -5.87
CA TRP A 164 -20.47 -1.63 -5.15
C TRP A 164 -19.78 -0.57 -6.02
N GLU A 165 -19.50 0.59 -5.47
CA GLU A 165 -18.55 1.53 -6.06
C GLU A 165 -17.83 2.31 -4.97
N PRO A 166 -16.58 2.77 -5.19
CA PRO A 166 -15.87 3.61 -4.24
C PRO A 166 -16.59 4.96 -4.13
N THR A 167 -16.82 5.41 -2.91
CA THR A 167 -17.56 6.66 -2.64
C THR A 167 -16.68 7.72 -2.01
N ASN A 168 -15.48 7.36 -1.57
CA ASN A 168 -14.57 8.24 -0.86
C ASN A 168 -13.44 8.72 -1.79
N SER A 169 -13.13 10.01 -1.73
CA SER A 169 -12.10 10.60 -2.59
C SER A 169 -10.69 10.38 -2.04
N LEU A 170 -9.68 10.75 -2.84
CA LEU A 170 -8.29 10.75 -2.40
C LEU A 170 -8.09 11.73 -1.25
N GLU A 171 -8.65 12.92 -1.39
CA GLU A 171 -8.60 14.01 -0.40
C GLU A 171 -9.18 13.55 0.94
N LYS A 172 -10.40 12.98 0.94
CA LYS A 172 -10.97 12.43 2.19
C LYS A 172 -10.06 11.37 2.82
N SER A 173 -9.50 10.47 2.02
CA SER A 173 -8.59 9.42 2.52
C SER A 173 -7.34 10.00 3.17
N VAL A 174 -6.81 11.09 2.61
CA VAL A 174 -5.67 11.83 3.17
C VAL A 174 -6.08 12.56 4.44
N ASP A 175 -7.19 13.29 4.42
CA ASP A 175 -7.67 14.07 5.56
C ASP A 175 -7.97 13.20 6.79
N ASP A 176 -8.66 12.07 6.58
CA ASP A 176 -8.95 11.10 7.64
C ASP A 176 -7.65 10.53 8.24
N TYR A 177 -6.69 10.21 7.37
CA TYR A 177 -5.39 9.69 7.81
C TYR A 177 -4.58 10.72 8.59
N VAL A 178 -4.48 11.96 8.09
CA VAL A 178 -3.72 13.04 8.73
C VAL A 178 -4.36 13.46 10.04
N SER A 179 -5.70 13.51 10.11
CA SER A 179 -6.42 13.80 11.34
C SER A 179 -6.13 12.75 12.40
N TRP A 180 -6.26 11.47 12.06
CA TRP A 180 -5.88 10.37 12.94
C TRP A 180 -4.39 10.44 13.36
N LEU A 181 -3.48 10.71 12.41
CA LEU A 181 -2.05 10.80 12.67
C LEU A 181 -1.69 11.91 13.67
N ARG A 182 -2.43 13.02 13.69
CA ARG A 182 -2.24 14.12 14.65
C ARG A 182 -2.71 13.79 16.05
N GLU A 183 -3.74 12.95 16.15
CA GLU A 183 -4.24 12.45 17.44
C GLU A 183 -3.30 11.40 18.03
N GLU A 184 -2.66 10.59 17.18
CA GLU A 184 -1.64 9.65 17.61
C GLU A 184 -0.42 10.37 18.22
N LYS A 185 -0.03 9.95 19.43
CA LYS A 185 1.19 10.45 20.09
C LYS A 185 2.41 9.75 19.49
N ILE A 186 2.74 10.14 18.27
CA ILE A 186 3.86 9.61 17.50
C ILE A 186 5.16 10.02 18.20
N ALA A 187 5.88 9.04 18.78
CA ALA A 187 7.18 9.27 19.39
C ALA A 187 8.17 9.87 18.37
N LYS A 188 8.96 10.85 18.81
CA LYS A 188 10.00 11.50 17.98
C LYS A 188 11.01 10.51 17.38
N ASP A 189 11.20 9.34 17.99
CA ASP A 189 12.19 8.33 17.57
C ASP A 189 11.88 7.63 16.24
N ILE A 190 10.63 7.72 15.74
CA ILE A 190 10.23 6.99 14.53
C ILE A 190 10.98 7.47 13.29
N THR A 191 11.32 8.76 13.19
CA THR A 191 12.01 9.26 12.01
C THR A 191 13.49 8.90 12.00
N GLU A 192 14.16 8.87 13.16
CA GLU A 192 15.53 8.36 13.26
C GLU A 192 15.58 6.86 12.97
N PHE A 193 14.62 6.10 13.52
CA PHE A 193 14.46 4.68 13.23
C PHE A 193 14.20 4.45 11.73
N ALA A 194 13.23 5.15 11.14
CA ALA A 194 12.90 4.99 9.73
C ALA A 194 14.04 5.43 8.80
N GLN A 195 14.79 6.48 9.13
CA GLN A 195 15.96 6.90 8.34
C GLN A 195 17.14 5.93 8.47
N LYS A 196 17.45 5.45 9.68
CA LYS A 196 18.47 4.41 9.89
C LYS A 196 18.12 3.14 9.13
N GLN A 197 16.84 2.78 9.11
CA GLN A 197 16.37 1.60 8.40
C GLN A 197 16.31 1.82 6.89
N ILE A 198 15.89 2.98 6.37
CA ILE A 198 15.94 3.27 4.91
C ILE A 198 17.38 3.28 4.38
N GLY A 199 18.35 3.78 5.17
CA GLY A 199 19.78 3.68 4.84
C GLY A 199 20.34 2.25 4.89
N ARG A 200 19.79 1.40 5.77
CA ARG A 200 20.13 -0.04 5.87
C ARG A 200 19.40 -0.91 4.85
N ILE A 201 18.20 -0.50 4.42
CA ILE A 201 17.35 -1.18 3.45
C ILE A 201 17.81 -0.78 2.03
N LYS A 202 19.07 -1.09 1.73
CA LYS A 202 19.38 -1.63 0.40
C LYS A 202 18.91 -3.08 0.41
N LEU A 203 17.59 -3.29 0.37
CA LEU A 203 16.99 -4.65 0.47
C LEU A 203 17.51 -5.58 -0.64
N GLY A 204 17.90 -5.02 -1.78
CA GLY A 204 18.56 -5.76 -2.86
C GLY A 204 19.98 -6.23 -2.54
N GLN A 205 20.63 -5.68 -1.51
CA GLN A 205 21.96 -6.11 -1.04
C GLN A 205 21.93 -7.06 0.15
N LEU A 206 20.80 -7.15 0.88
CA LEU A 206 20.66 -8.03 2.05
C LEU A 206 20.83 -9.51 1.69
N PHE A 207 20.39 -9.91 0.49
CA PHE A 207 20.52 -11.27 -0.04
C PHE A 207 21.88 -11.54 -0.70
N SER A 208 22.76 -10.55 -0.76
CA SER A 208 24.12 -10.67 -1.32
C SER A 208 25.22 -10.49 -0.25
N LEU A 209 24.85 -10.36 1.03
CA LEU A 209 25.82 -10.32 2.12
C LEU A 209 26.41 -11.73 2.38
N PRO A 210 27.74 -11.85 2.55
CA PRO A 210 28.34 -13.07 3.10
C PRO A 210 27.70 -13.47 4.43
N GLU A 211 27.49 -14.76 4.66
CA GLU A 211 26.81 -15.33 5.83
C GLU A 211 27.22 -14.71 7.20
N PRO A 212 28.52 -14.41 7.46
CA PRO A 212 28.93 -13.82 8.73
C PRO A 212 28.36 -12.41 8.96
N GLU A 213 28.21 -11.62 7.90
CA GLU A 213 27.72 -10.23 7.97
C GLU A 213 26.20 -10.20 8.11
N PHE A 214 25.50 -11.13 7.44
CA PHE A 214 24.07 -11.33 7.60
C PHE A 214 23.70 -11.73 9.05
N ARG A 215 24.42 -12.69 9.64
CA ARG A 215 24.20 -13.12 11.04
C ARG A 215 24.49 -12.02 12.05
N LYS A 216 25.47 -11.15 11.78
CA LYS A 216 25.78 -9.99 12.63
C LYS A 216 24.64 -8.97 12.58
N LEU A 217 24.11 -8.68 11.40
CA LEU A 217 22.99 -7.76 11.22
C LEU A 217 21.70 -8.25 11.91
N ILE A 218 21.40 -9.56 11.81
CA ILE A 218 20.26 -10.17 12.52
C ILE A 218 20.42 -10.03 14.04
N LYS A 219 21.60 -10.32 14.60
CA LYS A 219 21.87 -10.13 16.03
C LYS A 219 21.80 -8.67 16.49
N GLU A 220 22.19 -7.72 15.65
CA GLU A 220 22.04 -6.28 15.94
C GLU A 220 20.58 -5.84 15.94
N LEU A 221 19.73 -6.46 15.10
CA LEU A 221 18.29 -6.21 15.06
C LEU A 221 17.55 -6.89 16.22
N GLU A 222 17.97 -8.07 16.65
CA GLU A 222 17.41 -8.81 17.80
C GLU A 222 17.72 -8.14 19.15
N ASN A 223 18.86 -7.45 19.27
CA ASN A 223 19.25 -6.73 20.50
C ASN A 223 18.66 -5.31 20.57
N ASP A 224 18.00 -4.83 19.52
CA ASP A 224 17.28 -3.57 19.53
C ASP A 224 15.89 -3.82 20.12
N SER A 225 15.64 -3.34 21.35
CA SER A 225 14.46 -3.65 22.18
C SER A 225 13.09 -3.42 21.54
N LEU A 226 13.04 -2.80 20.36
CA LEU A 226 11.84 -2.56 19.56
C LEU A 226 11.44 -3.74 18.66
N PHE A 227 12.34 -4.68 18.36
CA PHE A 227 12.02 -5.83 17.50
C PHE A 227 11.16 -6.89 18.23
N GLY A 228 11.30 -6.98 19.56
CA GLY A 228 10.52 -7.89 20.40
C GLY A 228 9.03 -7.52 20.55
N GLU A 229 8.66 -6.28 20.25
CA GLU A 229 7.26 -5.82 20.27
C GLU A 229 6.60 -5.80 18.87
N LEU A 230 7.34 -6.24 17.83
CA LEU A 230 6.94 -6.17 16.42
C LEU A 230 6.75 -7.55 15.76
N VAL A 231 6.72 -8.64 16.55
CA VAL A 231 6.32 -10.00 16.11
C VAL A 231 5.06 -10.44 16.87
#